data_AF-A0A3B0YDE8-F1
#
_entry.id   AF-A0A3B0YDE8-F1
#
_cell.length_a   1.000
_cell.length_b   1.000
_cell.length_c   1.000
_cell.angle_alpha   90.00
_cell.angle_beta   90.00
_cell.angle_gamma   90.00
#
_symmetry.space_group_name_H-M   'P 1'
#
loop_
_entity.id
_entity.type
_entity.pdbx_description
1 polymer ?
#
loop_
_entity_poly.entity_id
_entity_poly.type
_entity_poly.pdbx_seq_one_letter_code
_entity_poly.pdbx_strand_id
1 'polypeptide(L)'
;MQAQYSANKSLSFYFFHVFSLLLFAGFSNVYAQKLVWPDLKKVSHTKGRAANKNDLSLHRAAFVLKLKGVPAGVPIKMVIPQYAIHTDQATGVETPVVIIQAEHIRKFIAYGYLNLRTGAIKVTYPEEIKFLGIKKPQIKVFKNPLK
;
A
#
# COMPACT_ATOMS: atom_id res chain seq x y z
N MET A 1 -49.88 48.83 -32.42
CA MET A 1 -49.57 49.68 -31.26
C MET A 1 -48.91 48.78 -30.21
N GLN A 2 -47.81 49.25 -29.59
CA GLN A 2 -46.74 48.50 -28.91
C GLN A 2 -47.13 47.76 -27.61
N ALA A 3 -46.35 46.72 -27.25
CA ALA A 3 -45.63 46.53 -25.95
C ALA A 3 -45.36 45.02 -25.70
N GLN A 4 -44.12 44.48 -25.75
CA GLN A 4 -43.01 44.49 -24.76
C GLN A 4 -43.39 43.89 -23.38
N TYR A 5 -42.85 42.71 -23.01
CA TYR A 5 -41.66 42.46 -22.14
C TYR A 5 -41.92 42.84 -20.65
N SER A 6 -41.64 42.08 -19.58
CA SER A 6 -40.99 40.79 -19.30
C SER A 6 -41.09 40.46 -17.80
N ALA A 7 -41.08 39.17 -17.47
CA ALA A 7 -40.51 38.44 -16.31
C ALA A 7 -40.67 38.89 -14.83
N ASN A 8 -40.99 37.90 -13.98
CA ASN A 8 -40.08 37.23 -13.00
C ASN A 8 -40.72 37.05 -11.58
N LYS A 9 -40.65 35.84 -11.01
CA LYS A 9 -40.24 35.54 -9.60
C LYS A 9 -40.59 34.11 -9.11
N SER A 10 -39.52 33.36 -8.81
CA SER A 10 -39.27 32.43 -7.68
C SER A 10 -40.38 31.54 -7.11
N LEU A 11 -40.16 30.21 -7.12
CA LEU A 11 -40.67 29.32 -6.09
C LEU A 11 -39.57 28.35 -5.61
N SER A 12 -39.28 28.43 -4.31
CA SER A 12 -38.43 27.52 -3.53
C SER A 12 -39.28 26.35 -3.03
N PHE A 13 -38.82 25.12 -3.22
CA PHE A 13 -39.43 23.93 -2.63
C PHE A 13 -38.38 23.15 -1.83
N TYR A 14 -38.52 23.19 -0.50
CA TYR A 14 -37.84 22.28 0.42
C TYR A 14 -38.61 20.95 0.42
N PHE A 15 -37.98 19.86 -0.02
CA PHE A 15 -38.54 18.51 0.08
C PHE A 15 -37.93 17.79 1.29
N PHE A 16 -38.75 17.63 2.33
CA PHE A 16 -38.51 16.74 3.47
C PHE A 16 -38.35 15.30 2.96
N HIS A 17 -37.20 14.67 3.20
CA HIS A 17 -37.08 13.22 3.20
C HIS A 17 -36.69 12.76 4.60
N VAL A 18 -37.64 12.17 5.29
CA VAL A 18 -37.44 11.36 6.49
C VAL A 18 -36.95 10.00 6.00
N PHE A 19 -35.66 9.69 6.18
CA PHE A 19 -35.14 8.35 5.88
C PHE A 19 -34.86 7.61 7.19
N SER A 20 -35.69 6.58 7.42
CA SER A 20 -35.68 5.72 8.58
C SER A 20 -34.53 4.70 8.54
N LEU A 21 -34.00 4.46 9.74
CA LEU A 21 -33.04 3.50 10.27
C LEU A 21 -32.85 2.15 9.54
N LEU A 22 -31.58 1.79 9.28
CA LEU A 22 -31.10 0.40 9.26
C LEU A 22 -29.64 0.37 9.73
N LEU A 23 -29.47 0.29 11.06
CA LEU A 23 -28.19 0.00 11.72
C LEU A 23 -27.82 -1.47 11.46
N PHE A 24 -27.15 -1.74 10.35
CA PHE A 24 -26.42 -3.00 10.17
C PHE A 24 -25.19 -2.95 11.08
N ALA A 25 -25.34 -3.38 12.34
CA ALA A 25 -24.20 -3.71 13.20
C ALA A 25 -23.55 -4.99 12.66
N GLY A 26 -22.84 -4.86 11.53
CA GLY A 26 -21.98 -5.89 11.01
C GLY A 26 -20.80 -6.06 11.97
N PHE A 27 -20.91 -7.00 12.92
CA PHE A 27 -19.75 -7.50 13.64
C PHE A 27 -18.87 -8.28 12.65
N SER A 28 -17.96 -7.57 12.00
CA SER A 28 -16.88 -8.18 11.24
C SER A 28 -16.04 -9.00 12.22
N ASN A 29 -16.17 -10.33 12.17
CA ASN A 29 -15.25 -11.23 12.85
C ASN A 29 -13.86 -11.04 12.24
N VAL A 30 -13.05 -10.17 12.83
CA VAL A 30 -11.63 -10.04 12.49
C VAL A 30 -10.94 -11.29 13.02
N TYR A 31 -10.91 -12.34 12.21
CA TYR A 31 -10.05 -13.49 12.47
C TYR A 31 -8.61 -12.97 12.53
N ALA A 32 -8.03 -12.98 13.72
CA ALA A 32 -6.62 -12.71 13.93
C ALA A 32 -5.83 -13.86 13.27
N GLN A 33 -5.56 -13.75 11.98
CA GLN A 33 -4.66 -14.68 11.30
C GLN A 33 -3.31 -14.60 12.03
N LYS A 34 -2.87 -15.76 12.55
CA LYS A 34 -1.56 -15.90 13.17
C LYS A 34 -0.52 -15.52 12.13
N LEU A 35 0.09 -14.35 12.28
CA LEU A 35 1.13 -13.89 11.39
C LEU A 35 2.33 -14.84 11.48
N VAL A 36 2.69 -15.44 10.35
CA VAL A 36 3.87 -16.32 10.25
C VAL A 36 4.92 -15.64 9.38
N TRP A 37 6.11 -15.46 9.92
CA TRP A 37 7.27 -15.01 9.12
C TRP A 37 7.64 -16.09 8.10
N PRO A 38 7.58 -15.79 6.79
CA PRO A 38 7.87 -16.78 5.76
C PRO A 38 9.36 -17.15 5.76
N ASP A 39 9.72 -18.29 5.19
CA ASP A 39 11.12 -18.56 4.86
C ASP A 39 11.55 -17.64 3.71
N LEU A 40 12.55 -16.77 3.94
CA LEU A 40 13.05 -15.82 2.95
C LEU A 40 13.54 -16.50 1.67
N LYS A 41 14.00 -17.76 1.73
CA LYS A 41 14.41 -18.53 0.55
C LYS A 41 13.26 -18.83 -0.41
N LYS A 42 12.02 -18.79 0.08
CA LYS A 42 10.80 -19.05 -0.69
C LYS A 42 10.13 -17.77 -1.20
N VAL A 43 10.64 -16.59 -0.85
CA VAL A 43 10.06 -15.31 -1.26
C VAL A 43 10.63 -14.89 -2.62
N SER A 44 9.75 -14.79 -3.62
CA SER A 44 10.04 -14.21 -4.93
C SER A 44 10.47 -12.75 -4.79
N HIS A 45 11.57 -12.36 -5.44
CA HIS A 45 12.14 -11.02 -5.31
C HIS A 45 12.99 -10.64 -6.53
N THR A 46 13.30 -9.35 -6.65
CA THR A 46 14.18 -8.77 -7.65
C THR A 46 15.35 -8.08 -6.96
N LYS A 47 16.57 -8.41 -7.37
CA LYS A 47 17.80 -7.86 -6.79
C LYS A 47 18.89 -7.74 -7.85
N GLY A 48 19.75 -6.74 -7.69
CA GLY A 48 21.00 -6.60 -8.47
C GLY A 48 20.80 -6.13 -9.90
N ARG A 49 19.56 -5.81 -10.29
CA ARG A 49 19.20 -5.24 -11.60
C ARG A 49 17.92 -4.43 -11.47
N ALA A 50 17.64 -3.59 -12.48
CA ALA A 50 16.35 -2.95 -12.63
C ALA A 50 15.23 -3.99 -12.77
N ALA A 51 14.10 -3.76 -12.11
CA ALA A 51 12.88 -4.53 -12.34
C ALA A 51 12.32 -4.25 -13.73
N ASN A 52 11.61 -5.24 -14.28
CA ASN A 52 10.91 -5.15 -15.54
C ASN A 52 9.46 -5.66 -15.41
N LYS A 53 8.70 -5.63 -16.51
CA LYS A 53 7.29 -6.05 -16.51
C LYS A 53 7.09 -7.51 -16.08
N ASN A 54 8.03 -8.39 -16.41
CA ASN A 54 7.97 -9.80 -16.02
C ASN A 54 8.15 -9.99 -14.51
N ASP A 55 8.90 -9.09 -13.85
CA ASP A 55 9.02 -9.14 -12.39
C ASP A 55 7.72 -8.78 -11.69
N LEU A 56 6.92 -7.88 -12.27
CA LEU A 56 5.58 -7.56 -11.77
C LEU A 56 4.63 -8.75 -11.92
N SER A 57 4.58 -9.37 -13.12
CA SER A 57 3.69 -10.51 -13.38
C SER A 57 4.05 -11.74 -12.55
N LEU A 58 5.32 -11.90 -12.19
CA LEU A 58 5.81 -13.00 -11.35
C LEU A 58 5.87 -12.67 -9.86
N HIS A 59 5.30 -11.54 -9.43
CA HIS A 59 5.29 -11.10 -8.03
C HIS A 59 6.69 -11.03 -7.39
N ARG A 60 7.70 -10.64 -8.20
CA ARG A 60 9.10 -10.42 -7.80
C ARG A 60 9.42 -8.95 -7.58
N ALA A 61 8.57 -8.05 -8.03
CA ALA A 61 8.74 -6.60 -7.93
C ALA A 61 7.37 -5.94 -7.67
N ALA A 62 7.40 -4.78 -7.02
CA ALA A 62 6.22 -3.95 -6.80
C ALA A 62 6.06 -2.86 -7.87
N PHE A 63 7.16 -2.42 -8.48
CA PHE A 63 7.16 -1.33 -9.44
C PHE A 63 8.27 -1.50 -10.49
N VAL A 64 8.17 -0.72 -11.58
CA VAL A 64 9.22 -0.56 -12.58
C VAL A 64 9.48 0.93 -12.74
N LEU A 65 10.67 1.39 -12.33
CA LEU A 65 11.10 2.77 -12.57
C LEU A 65 11.50 2.92 -14.03
N LYS A 66 10.99 3.96 -14.70
CA LYS A 66 11.20 4.18 -16.13
C LYS A 66 11.72 5.57 -16.43
N LEU A 67 12.58 5.67 -17.45
CA LEU A 67 12.91 6.91 -18.14
C LEU A 67 12.57 6.73 -19.60
N LYS A 68 11.76 7.66 -20.16
CA LYS A 68 11.31 7.61 -21.56
C LYS A 68 10.71 6.22 -21.94
N GLY A 69 9.97 5.61 -21.02
CA GLY A 69 9.31 4.32 -21.22
C GLY A 69 10.17 3.07 -21.00
N VAL A 70 11.49 3.22 -20.87
CA VAL A 70 12.43 2.09 -20.68
C VAL A 70 12.74 1.90 -19.19
N PRO A 71 12.78 0.65 -18.67
CA PRO A 71 13.24 0.38 -17.31
C PRO A 71 14.61 1.03 -17.04
N ALA A 72 14.69 1.83 -15.99
CA ALA A 72 15.85 2.66 -15.69
C ALA A 72 16.09 2.81 -14.17
N GLY A 73 15.52 1.91 -13.36
CA GLY A 73 15.84 1.83 -11.94
C GLY A 73 17.27 1.37 -11.71
N VAL A 74 17.93 1.94 -10.72
CA VAL A 74 19.26 1.53 -10.28
C VAL A 74 19.11 0.71 -8.99
N PRO A 75 19.59 -0.54 -8.94
CA PRO A 75 19.44 -1.38 -7.77
C PRO A 75 20.22 -0.83 -6.58
N ILE A 76 19.59 -0.81 -5.41
CA ILE A 76 20.25 -0.39 -4.16
C ILE A 76 21.01 -1.58 -3.58
N LYS A 77 22.29 -1.37 -3.24
CA LYS A 77 23.14 -2.42 -2.66
C LYS A 77 22.72 -2.74 -1.23
N MET A 78 21.90 -3.79 -1.08
CA MET A 78 21.46 -4.30 0.22
C MET A 78 21.07 -5.78 0.13
N VAL A 79 20.77 -6.39 1.28
CA VAL A 79 20.25 -7.76 1.33
C VAL A 79 18.78 -7.77 0.94
N ILE A 80 18.41 -8.60 -0.03
CA ILE A 80 17.04 -8.85 -0.46
C ILE A 80 16.94 -10.36 -0.75
N PRO A 81 15.87 -11.04 -0.32
CA PRO A 81 14.78 -10.49 0.50
C PRO A 81 15.21 -10.33 1.96
N GLN A 82 14.56 -9.44 2.70
CA GLN A 82 14.80 -9.27 4.14
C GLN A 82 13.53 -8.86 4.89
N TYR A 83 13.42 -9.22 6.17
CA TYR A 83 12.31 -8.83 7.01
C TYR A 83 12.37 -7.34 7.35
N ALA A 84 11.21 -6.70 7.44
CA ALA A 84 11.09 -5.32 7.89
C ALA A 84 9.73 -5.07 8.54
N ILE A 85 9.61 -3.92 9.18
CA ILE A 85 8.34 -3.30 9.58
C ILE A 85 8.10 -2.10 8.67
N HIS A 86 6.91 -2.02 8.10
CA HIS A 86 6.39 -0.85 7.41
C HIS A 86 5.50 -0.07 8.37
N THR A 87 5.74 1.23 8.51
CA THR A 87 4.91 2.15 9.28
C THR A 87 4.17 3.06 8.32
N ASP A 88 2.84 2.94 8.30
CA ASP A 88 2.00 3.91 7.58
C ASP A 88 2.09 5.26 8.29
N GLN A 89 2.57 6.31 7.61
CA GLN A 89 2.81 7.60 8.25
C GLN A 89 1.54 8.33 8.70
N ALA A 90 0.42 8.10 8.01
CA ALA A 90 -0.84 8.76 8.33
C ALA A 90 -1.47 8.18 9.60
N THR A 91 -1.32 6.87 9.81
CA THR A 91 -2.01 6.13 10.88
C THR A 91 -1.10 5.61 11.98
N GLY A 92 0.22 5.60 11.76
CA GLY A 92 1.20 4.96 12.64
C GLY A 92 1.10 3.43 12.65
N VAL A 93 0.29 2.81 11.77
CA VAL A 93 0.09 1.36 11.76
C VAL A 93 1.36 0.65 11.33
N GLU A 94 1.92 -0.16 12.23
CA GLU A 94 3.02 -1.06 11.93
C GLU A 94 2.53 -2.37 11.29
N THR A 95 3.09 -2.64 10.12
CA THR A 95 2.82 -3.84 9.34
C THR A 95 4.09 -4.66 9.15
N PRO A 96 4.06 -5.97 9.44
CA PRO A 96 5.16 -6.87 9.14
C PRO A 96 5.25 -7.08 7.64
N VAL A 97 6.45 -6.90 7.08
CA VAL A 97 6.67 -7.01 5.65
C VAL A 97 7.96 -7.77 5.33
N VAL A 98 8.07 -8.22 4.09
CA VAL A 98 9.34 -8.67 3.50
C VAL A 98 9.68 -7.74 2.35
N ILE A 99 10.87 -7.14 2.39
CA ILE A 99 11.38 -6.31 1.30
C ILE A 99 11.82 -7.26 0.17
N ILE A 100 11.27 -7.03 -1.03
CA ILE A 100 11.48 -7.87 -2.23
C ILE A 100 12.12 -7.09 -3.39
N GLN A 101 12.25 -5.78 -3.28
CA GLN A 101 12.85 -4.92 -4.28
C GLN A 101 13.36 -3.65 -3.61
N ALA A 102 14.52 -3.15 -4.05
CA ALA A 102 15.02 -1.83 -3.65
C ALA A 102 15.76 -1.18 -4.80
N GLU A 103 15.21 -0.07 -5.28
CA GLU A 103 15.73 0.65 -6.43
C GLU A 103 15.62 2.15 -6.20
N HIS A 104 16.47 2.90 -6.88
CA HIS A 104 16.35 4.34 -6.96
C HIS A 104 16.38 4.80 -8.42
N ILE A 105 15.83 5.99 -8.67
CA ILE A 105 16.01 6.68 -9.93
C ILE A 105 16.19 8.18 -9.66
N ARG A 106 17.32 8.73 -10.09
CA ARG A 106 17.74 10.08 -9.69
C ARG A 106 17.71 10.20 -8.16
N LYS A 107 16.90 11.11 -7.62
CA LYS A 107 16.72 11.34 -6.17
C LYS A 107 15.58 10.52 -5.53
N PHE A 108 14.80 9.79 -6.33
CA PHE A 108 13.68 8.99 -5.84
C PHE A 108 14.18 7.61 -5.41
N ILE A 109 13.91 7.24 -4.16
CA ILE A 109 14.25 5.93 -3.58
C ILE A 109 12.94 5.23 -3.24
N ALA A 110 12.80 3.95 -3.61
CA ALA A 110 11.63 3.17 -3.26
C ALA A 110 11.97 1.72 -2.95
N TYR A 111 11.16 1.14 -2.06
CA TYR A 111 11.21 -0.27 -1.72
C TYR A 111 9.91 -0.95 -2.11
N GLY A 112 10.02 -2.10 -2.75
CA GLY A 112 8.90 -3.01 -2.98
C GLY A 112 8.85 -4.03 -1.85
N TYR A 113 7.67 -4.28 -1.30
CA TYR A 113 7.50 -5.19 -0.17
C TYR A 113 6.27 -6.09 -0.31
N LEU A 114 6.36 -7.28 0.27
CA LEU A 114 5.25 -8.20 0.51
C LEU A 114 4.66 -7.91 1.88
N ASN A 115 3.37 -7.54 1.93
CA ASN A 115 2.62 -7.36 3.17
C ASN A 115 2.23 -8.71 3.75
N LEU A 116 2.71 -9.05 4.95
CA LEU A 116 2.47 -10.36 5.54
C LEU A 116 1.09 -10.53 6.18
N ARG A 117 0.32 -9.46 6.33
CA ARG A 117 -1.07 -9.53 6.79
C ARG A 117 -2.04 -9.81 5.66
N THR A 118 -1.77 -9.27 4.48
CA THR A 118 -2.71 -9.31 3.34
C THR A 118 -2.20 -10.12 2.15
N GLY A 119 -0.91 -10.47 2.11
CA GLY A 119 -0.26 -11.07 0.95
C GLY A 119 -0.04 -10.10 -0.22
N ALA A 120 -0.44 -8.83 -0.09
CA ALA A 120 -0.32 -7.85 -1.17
C ALA A 120 1.13 -7.38 -1.36
N ILE A 121 1.52 -7.14 -2.61
CA ILE A 121 2.78 -6.46 -2.94
C ILE A 121 2.53 -4.96 -3.09
N LYS A 122 3.35 -4.15 -2.43
CA LYS A 122 3.19 -2.69 -2.34
C LYS A 122 4.54 -1.98 -2.45
N VAL A 123 4.49 -0.66 -2.64
CA VAL A 123 5.65 0.24 -2.65
C VAL A 123 5.63 1.13 -1.41
N THR A 124 6.80 1.56 -0.97
CA THR A 124 6.99 2.45 0.19
C THR A 124 8.28 3.24 0.06
N TYR A 125 8.41 4.27 0.88
CA TYR A 125 9.57 5.13 0.98
C TYR A 125 10.51 4.72 2.12
N PRO A 126 11.79 5.15 2.09
CA PRO A 126 12.76 4.76 3.12
C PRO A 126 12.37 5.09 4.55
N GLU A 127 11.75 6.25 4.76
CA GLU A 127 11.32 6.76 6.06
C GLU A 127 10.19 5.95 6.71
N GLU A 128 9.52 5.09 5.94
CA GLU A 128 8.44 4.22 6.40
C GLU A 128 8.92 2.81 6.77
N ILE A 129 10.21 2.52 6.60
CA ILE A 129 10.76 1.16 6.73
C ILE A 129 11.76 1.05 7.87
N LYS A 130 11.53 0.08 8.75
CA LYS A 130 12.50 -0.42 9.72
C LYS A 130 12.95 -1.83 9.35
N PHE A 131 14.20 -1.98 8.93
CA PHE A 131 14.77 -3.28 8.59
C PHE A 131 15.03 -4.15 9.84
N LEU A 132 14.69 -5.43 9.74
CA LEU A 132 14.92 -6.45 10.77
C LEU A 132 15.99 -7.48 10.35
N GLY A 133 16.43 -7.46 9.10
CA GLY A 133 17.45 -8.34 8.55
C GLY A 133 16.91 -9.70 8.10
N ILE A 134 17.77 -10.72 8.09
CA ILE A 134 17.48 -12.05 7.51
C ILE A 134 17.14 -13.14 8.53
N LYS A 135 17.34 -12.86 9.83
CA LYS A 135 16.98 -13.81 10.89
C LYS A 135 15.49 -13.66 11.18
N LYS A 136 14.76 -14.77 11.26
CA LYS A 136 13.33 -14.76 11.60
C LYS A 136 13.09 -13.98 12.89
N PRO A 137 12.28 -12.90 12.87
CA PRO A 137 12.00 -12.12 14.06
C PRO A 137 11.22 -12.98 15.08
N GLN A 138 11.57 -12.86 16.36
CA GLN A 138 10.82 -13.51 17.44
C GLN A 138 9.61 -12.67 17.90
N ILE A 139 9.17 -11.70 17.09
CA ILE A 139 8.05 -10.80 17.42
C ILE A 139 6.76 -11.62 17.44
N LYS A 140 6.21 -11.84 18.64
CA LYS A 140 5.08 -12.77 18.86
C LYS A 140 3.72 -12.16 18.55
N VAL A 141 3.56 -10.84 18.65
CA VAL A 141 2.27 -10.16 18.44
C VAL A 141 2.55 -8.75 17.90
N PHE A 142 1.97 -8.44 16.75
CA PHE A 142 1.86 -7.05 16.32
C PHE A 142 0.56 -6.49 16.89
N LYS A 143 0.67 -5.46 17.74
CA LYS A 143 -0.50 -4.78 18.30
C LYS A 143 -1.40 -4.35 17.14
N ASN A 144 -2.67 -4.72 17.20
CA ASN A 144 -3.66 -4.18 16.28
C ASN A 144 -3.94 -2.75 16.76
N PRO A 145 -3.70 -1.70 15.96
CA PRO A 145 -3.90 -0.31 16.40
C PRO A 145 -5.39 0.07 16.56
N LEU A 146 -6.31 -0.85 16.28
CA LEU A 146 -7.75 -0.69 16.46
C LEU A 146 -8.26 -1.31 17.77
N LYS A 147 -7.42 -1.37 18.82
CA LYS A 147 -7.85 -1.67 20.20
C LYS A 147 -7.51 -0.51 21.11
#